data_AF-A0A7C1CWL9-F1
#
_entry.id   AF-A0A7C1CWL9-F1
#
_cell.length_a   1.000
_cell.length_b   1.000
_cell.length_c   1.000
_cell.angle_alpha   90.00
_cell.angle_beta   90.00
_cell.angle_gamma   90.00
#
_symmetry.space_group_name_H-M   'P 1'
#
loop_
_entity.id
_entity.type
_entity.pdbx_description
1 polymer ?
#
loop_
_entity_poly.entity_id
_entity_poly.type
_entity_poly.pdbx_seq_one_letter_code
_entity_poly.pdbx_strand_id
1 'polypeptide(L)'
;RRGGVLLRRELKIYKRYEQLIYFLFYPVVFGLVFGLISDDTVTSIFTTVLISTIFTTIQSAFLMGREFPFIETTKVLPISLGKMIALKASLPVLFGTVLFVGVLITSVLVRGGSLGYLVVVPIVFVLYVTSSLLGIRGVLKSPPDQMDNPNAFMRTKFVLLNQVICMALSFGAIMPLTMILRGAAEGTGSVLMLLISLASVAVALFISFFNYRRISRKIKNI
;
A
#
# COMPACT_ATOMS: atom_id res chain seq x y z
N ARG A 1 19.73 6.47 19.68
CA ARG A 1 19.35 7.40 18.57
C ARG A 1 19.91 6.94 17.19
N ARG A 2 19.61 5.72 16.71
CA ARG A 2 20.05 5.24 15.37
C ARG A 2 18.91 5.16 14.34
N GLY A 3 17.66 4.97 14.79
CA GLY A 3 16.48 4.91 13.90
C GLY A 3 16.21 6.21 13.14
N GLY A 4 16.49 7.37 13.74
CA GLY A 4 16.31 8.67 13.07
C GLY A 4 17.25 8.91 11.89
N VAL A 5 18.45 8.31 11.89
CA VAL A 5 19.42 8.46 10.78
C VAL A 5 18.95 7.66 9.55
N LEU A 6 18.44 6.43 9.78
CA LEU A 6 17.84 5.61 8.74
C LEU A 6 16.59 6.25 8.14
N LEU A 7 15.71 6.76 9.00
CA LEU A 7 14.50 7.44 8.53
C LEU A 7 14.84 8.69 7.72
N ARG A 8 15.82 9.51 8.17
CA ARG A 8 16.32 10.64 7.37
C ARG A 8 16.94 10.22 6.03
N ARG A 9 17.63 9.09 5.97
CA ARG A 9 18.18 8.55 4.70
C ARG A 9 17.03 8.24 3.73
N GLU A 10 16.00 7.51 4.18
CA GLU A 10 14.86 7.17 3.33
C GLU A 10 14.06 8.42 2.91
N LEU A 11 13.85 9.39 3.81
CA LEU A 11 13.22 10.67 3.44
C LEU A 11 14.01 11.44 2.37
N LYS A 12 15.35 11.41 2.44
CA LYS A 12 16.19 11.99 1.39
C LYS A 12 16.03 11.26 0.05
N ILE A 13 15.80 9.95 0.05
CA ILE A 13 15.50 9.18 -1.17
C ILE A 13 14.17 9.66 -1.77
N TYR A 14 13.13 9.85 -0.95
CA TYR A 14 11.85 10.43 -1.41
C TYR A 14 12.03 11.82 -2.03
N LYS A 15 12.89 12.68 -1.45
CA LYS A 15 13.18 14.01 -2.03
C LYS A 15 14.00 13.93 -3.34
N ARG A 16 14.85 12.91 -3.50
CA ARG A 16 15.71 12.74 -4.68
C ARG A 16 14.96 12.14 -5.88
N TYR A 17 13.96 11.30 -5.63
CA TYR A 17 13.19 10.64 -6.68
C TYR A 17 11.78 11.20 -6.73
N GLU A 18 11.56 12.14 -7.65
CA GLU A 18 10.26 12.76 -7.92
C GLU A 18 9.17 11.71 -8.18
N GLN A 19 9.53 10.59 -8.81
CA GLN A 19 8.61 9.48 -9.08
C GLN A 19 7.95 8.92 -7.80
N LEU A 20 8.66 8.87 -6.66
CA LEU A 20 8.09 8.43 -5.38
C LEU A 20 7.07 9.44 -4.84
N ILE A 21 7.29 10.73 -5.08
CA ILE A 21 6.37 11.82 -4.73
C ILE A 21 5.11 11.72 -5.61
N TYR A 22 5.28 11.49 -6.92
CA TYR A 22 4.14 11.25 -7.82
C TYR A 22 3.28 10.07 -7.35
N PHE A 23 3.90 8.95 -6.98
CA PHE A 23 3.17 7.77 -6.47
C PHE A 23 2.42 8.02 -5.15
N LEU A 24 2.79 9.03 -4.36
CA LEU A 24 2.10 9.44 -3.14
C LEU A 24 0.89 10.34 -3.43
N PHE A 25 1.09 11.37 -4.25
CA PHE A 25 0.07 12.40 -4.47
C PHE A 25 -0.93 12.04 -5.57
N TYR A 26 -0.57 11.16 -6.51
CA TYR A 26 -1.45 10.77 -7.60
C TYR A 26 -2.79 10.17 -7.09
N PRO A 27 -2.80 9.17 -6.18
CA PRO A 27 -4.07 8.69 -5.62
C PRO A 27 -4.89 9.77 -4.89
N VAL A 28 -4.23 10.73 -4.25
CA VAL A 28 -4.88 11.82 -3.51
C VAL A 28 -5.62 12.75 -4.46
N VAL A 29 -4.94 13.22 -5.51
CA VAL A 29 -5.53 14.12 -6.50
C VAL A 29 -6.68 13.42 -7.23
N PHE A 30 -6.47 12.20 -7.70
CA PHE A 30 -7.51 11.46 -8.40
C PHE A 30 -8.69 11.12 -7.48
N GLY A 31 -8.43 10.73 -6.23
CA GLY A 31 -9.46 10.49 -5.24
C GLY A 31 -10.36 11.69 -4.99
N LEU A 32 -9.76 12.88 -4.83
CA LEU A 32 -10.51 14.13 -4.64
C LEU A 32 -11.27 14.52 -5.91
N VAL A 33 -10.63 14.49 -7.08
CA VAL A 33 -11.26 14.84 -8.36
C VAL A 33 -12.46 13.94 -8.66
N PHE A 34 -12.32 12.62 -8.50
CA PHE A 34 -13.44 11.71 -8.73
C PHE A 34 -14.57 11.89 -7.72
N GLY A 35 -14.25 12.15 -6.44
CA GLY A 35 -15.27 12.50 -5.44
C GLY A 35 -15.97 13.83 -5.68
N LEU A 36 -15.28 14.78 -6.34
CA LEU A 36 -15.87 16.04 -6.78
C LEU A 36 -16.82 15.82 -7.96
N ILE A 37 -16.40 15.05 -8.97
CA ILE A 37 -17.20 14.78 -10.17
C ILE A 37 -18.44 13.94 -9.87
N SER A 38 -18.32 12.93 -9.00
CA SER A 38 -19.42 12.01 -8.71
C SER A 38 -20.37 12.50 -7.62
N ASP A 39 -20.10 13.66 -7.02
CA ASP A 39 -20.79 14.19 -5.84
C ASP A 39 -20.92 13.18 -4.68
N ASP A 40 -19.91 12.32 -4.50
CA ASP A 40 -20.00 11.19 -3.58
C ASP A 40 -18.66 10.91 -2.87
N THR A 41 -18.70 10.92 -1.53
CA THR A 41 -17.54 10.63 -0.67
C THR A 41 -17.08 9.18 -0.84
N VAL A 42 -18.02 8.29 -1.13
CA VAL A 42 -17.76 6.86 -1.29
C VAL A 42 -16.90 6.59 -2.52
N THR A 43 -17.22 7.24 -3.64
CA THR A 43 -16.44 7.17 -4.87
C THR A 43 -15.01 7.71 -4.70
N SER A 44 -14.85 8.77 -3.88
CA SER A 44 -13.54 9.30 -3.49
C SER A 44 -12.68 8.26 -2.75
N ILE A 45 -13.28 7.62 -1.74
CA ILE A 45 -12.62 6.57 -0.94
C ILE A 45 -12.19 5.42 -1.86
N PHE A 46 -13.11 4.90 -2.66
CA PHE A 46 -12.87 3.75 -3.52
C PHE A 46 -11.72 4.00 -4.50
N THR A 47 -11.77 5.13 -5.22
CA THR A 47 -10.76 5.51 -6.21
C THR A 47 -9.39 5.70 -5.55
N THR A 48 -9.35 6.38 -4.41
CA THR A 48 -8.10 6.62 -3.66
C THR A 48 -7.44 5.31 -3.26
N VAL A 49 -8.20 4.38 -2.67
CA VAL A 49 -7.65 3.12 -2.16
C VAL A 49 -7.15 2.24 -3.30
N LEU A 50 -7.92 2.12 -4.38
CA LEU A 50 -7.56 1.28 -5.52
C LEU A 50 -6.25 1.73 -6.16
N ILE A 51 -6.09 3.04 -6.38
CA ILE A 51 -4.88 3.60 -6.97
C ILE A 51 -3.71 3.54 -5.97
N SER A 52 -3.97 3.82 -4.70
CA SER A 52 -2.94 3.81 -3.64
C SER A 52 -2.36 2.42 -3.39
N THR A 53 -3.15 1.34 -3.44
CA THR A 53 -2.63 -0.02 -3.22
C THR A 53 -1.66 -0.45 -4.32
N ILE A 54 -1.94 -0.07 -5.57
CA ILE A 54 -1.04 -0.27 -6.71
C ILE A 54 0.27 0.48 -6.48
N PHE A 55 0.20 1.78 -6.19
CA PHE A 55 1.40 2.60 -6.03
C PHE A 55 2.20 2.26 -4.77
N THR A 56 1.54 1.84 -3.68
CA THR A 56 2.22 1.38 -2.46
C THR A 56 3.07 0.13 -2.76
N THR A 57 2.54 -0.79 -3.57
CA THR A 57 3.27 -1.98 -4.04
C THR A 57 4.50 -1.60 -4.85
N ILE A 58 4.35 -0.64 -5.76
CA ILE A 58 5.43 -0.16 -6.62
C ILE A 58 6.50 0.57 -5.79
N GLN A 59 6.09 1.43 -4.85
CA GLN A 59 7.00 2.18 -4.00
C GLN A 59 7.86 1.27 -3.13
N SER A 60 7.24 0.30 -2.43
CA SER A 60 7.98 -0.62 -1.57
C SER A 60 8.97 -1.47 -2.38
N ALA A 61 8.56 -1.86 -3.59
CA ALA A 61 9.40 -2.59 -4.52
C ALA A 61 10.54 -1.71 -5.07
N PHE A 62 10.29 -0.46 -5.42
CA PHE A 62 11.34 0.47 -5.87
C PHE A 62 12.36 0.72 -4.77
N LEU A 63 11.92 0.99 -3.54
CA LEU A 63 12.80 1.22 -2.40
C LEU A 63 13.67 0.02 -2.08
N MET A 64 13.14 -1.20 -2.26
CA MET A 64 13.88 -2.44 -2.04
C MET A 64 14.79 -2.78 -3.22
N GLY A 65 14.34 -2.58 -4.46
CA GLY A 65 15.09 -2.89 -5.68
C GLY A 65 16.38 -2.08 -5.81
N ARG A 66 16.43 -0.89 -5.20
CA ARG A 66 17.65 -0.08 -5.12
C ARG A 66 18.64 -0.52 -4.05
N GLU A 67 18.18 -1.24 -3.03
CA GLU A 67 19.03 -1.69 -1.92
C GLU A 67 19.49 -3.14 -2.12
N PHE A 68 18.71 -3.95 -2.85
CA PHE A 68 18.98 -5.36 -3.06
C PHE A 68 20.30 -5.66 -3.80
N PRO A 69 20.71 -4.91 -4.85
CA PRO A 69 22.02 -5.09 -5.48
C PRO A 69 23.20 -4.79 -4.54
N PHE A 70 23.01 -3.87 -3.60
CA PHE A 70 24.05 -3.44 -2.64
C PHE A 70 23.90 -4.15 -1.28
N ILE A 71 23.13 -5.24 -1.21
CA ILE A 71 22.78 -5.87 0.06
C ILE A 71 24.02 -6.39 0.80
N GLU A 72 25.05 -6.82 0.08
CA GLU A 72 26.33 -7.25 0.67
C GLU A 72 27.08 -6.09 1.35
N THR A 73 27.11 -4.91 0.71
CA THR A 73 27.68 -3.70 1.34
C THR A 73 26.84 -3.26 2.54
N THR A 74 25.52 -3.38 2.45
CA THR A 74 24.62 -3.02 3.53
C THR A 74 24.73 -3.97 4.74
N LYS A 75 25.18 -5.22 4.57
CA LYS A 75 25.49 -6.14 5.69
C LYS A 75 26.63 -5.65 6.57
N VAL A 76 27.60 -4.93 6.00
CA VAL A 76 28.78 -4.43 6.71
C VAL A 76 28.41 -3.24 7.61
N LEU A 77 27.25 -2.62 7.39
CA LEU A 77 26.75 -1.55 8.24
C LEU A 77 26.26 -2.10 9.59
N PRO A 78 26.41 -1.34 10.70
CA PRO A 78 25.95 -1.74 12.03
C PRO A 78 24.42 -1.61 12.19
N ILE A 79 23.67 -2.12 11.19
CA ILE A 79 22.23 -1.99 11.05
C ILE A 79 21.67 -3.36 10.65
N SER A 80 20.66 -3.85 11.37
CA SER A 80 20.04 -5.13 11.00
C SER A 80 19.23 -4.99 9.70
N LEU A 81 19.49 -5.88 8.74
CA LEU A 81 18.75 -5.97 7.46
C LEU A 81 17.23 -6.00 7.67
N GLY A 82 16.77 -6.71 8.71
CA GLY A 82 15.36 -6.76 9.08
C GLY A 82 14.77 -5.39 9.44
N LYS A 83 15.50 -4.52 10.16
CA LYS A 83 15.03 -3.16 10.48
C LYS A 83 14.96 -2.27 9.25
N MET A 84 15.90 -2.44 8.32
CA MET A 84 15.89 -1.69 7.07
C MET A 84 14.71 -2.08 6.18
N ILE A 85 14.46 -3.38 6.03
CA ILE A 85 13.35 -3.88 5.22
C ILE A 85 12.01 -3.50 5.86
N ALA A 86 11.89 -3.58 7.18
CA ALA A 86 10.71 -3.10 7.91
C ALA A 86 10.48 -1.60 7.68
N LEU A 87 11.53 -0.78 7.65
CA LEU A 87 11.42 0.65 7.37
C LEU A 87 10.90 0.90 5.94
N LYS A 88 11.47 0.23 4.94
CA LYS A 88 11.04 0.32 3.53
C LYS A 88 9.62 -0.22 3.30
N ALA A 89 9.17 -1.15 4.14
CA ALA A 89 7.79 -1.63 4.15
C ALA A 89 6.85 -0.60 4.77
N SER A 90 7.24 -0.02 5.91
CA SER A 90 6.38 0.86 6.71
C SER A 90 6.21 2.27 6.14
N LEU A 91 7.22 2.82 5.47
CA LEU A 91 7.16 4.21 4.97
C LEU A 91 6.04 4.44 3.94
N PRO A 92 5.92 3.63 2.86
CA PRO A 92 4.80 3.75 1.93
C PRO A 92 3.44 3.60 2.62
N VAL A 93 3.34 2.69 3.60
CA VAL A 93 2.10 2.43 4.34
C VAL A 93 1.70 3.64 5.18
N LEU A 94 2.62 4.17 6.00
CA LEU A 94 2.34 5.28 6.89
C LEU A 94 1.99 6.55 6.11
N PHE A 95 2.76 6.89 5.07
CA PHE A 95 2.44 8.04 4.24
C PHE A 95 1.14 7.86 3.47
N GLY A 96 0.92 6.68 2.89
CA GLY A 96 -0.33 6.36 2.21
C GLY A 96 -1.54 6.49 3.14
N THR A 97 -1.46 5.97 4.37
CA THR A 97 -2.55 6.05 5.35
C THR A 97 -2.80 7.48 5.81
N VAL A 98 -1.76 8.27 6.10
CA VAL A 98 -1.91 9.68 6.48
C VAL A 98 -2.57 10.49 5.35
N LEU A 99 -2.12 10.31 4.11
CA LEU A 99 -2.71 10.98 2.96
C LEU A 99 -4.16 10.52 2.71
N PHE A 100 -4.45 9.23 2.86
CA PHE A 100 -5.81 8.72 2.75
C PHE A 100 -6.75 9.32 3.79
N VAL A 101 -6.31 9.41 5.05
CA VAL A 101 -7.07 10.08 6.12
C VAL A 101 -7.30 11.55 5.77
N GLY A 102 -6.29 12.24 5.22
CA GLY A 102 -6.42 13.60 4.72
C GLY A 102 -7.48 13.75 3.63
N VAL A 103 -7.46 12.86 2.62
CA VAL A 103 -8.49 12.81 1.57
C VAL A 103 -9.87 12.59 2.17
N LEU A 104 -9.99 11.62 3.07
CA LEU A 104 -11.26 11.27 3.70
C LEU A 104 -11.84 12.43 4.50
N ILE A 105 -11.05 13.07 5.36
CA ILE A 105 -11.47 14.23 6.14
C ILE A 105 -11.88 15.38 5.21
N THR A 106 -11.08 15.66 4.18
CA THR A 106 -11.38 16.72 3.22
C THR A 106 -12.71 16.45 2.49
N SER A 107 -12.90 15.24 2.00
CA SER A 107 -14.15 14.83 1.33
C SER A 107 -15.35 14.91 2.27
N VAL A 108 -15.21 14.50 3.52
CA VAL A 108 -16.28 14.60 4.54
C VAL A 108 -16.63 16.06 4.86
N LEU A 109 -15.63 16.92 5.06
CA LEU A 109 -15.84 18.34 5.40
C LEU A 109 -16.48 19.11 4.24
N VAL A 110 -16.02 18.89 3.01
CA VAL A 110 -16.56 19.57 1.82
C VAL A 110 -18.00 19.13 1.54
N ARG A 111 -18.36 17.89 1.87
CA ARG A 111 -19.68 17.31 1.57
C ARG A 111 -20.65 17.25 2.74
N GLY A 112 -20.24 17.66 3.94
CA GLY A 112 -21.05 17.51 5.16
C GLY A 112 -21.36 16.05 5.50
N GLY A 113 -20.47 15.11 5.15
CA GLY A 113 -20.66 13.68 5.37
C GLY A 113 -20.53 13.26 6.84
N SER A 114 -20.89 12.01 7.14
CA SER A 114 -20.69 11.44 8.47
C SER A 114 -19.23 11.06 8.72
N LEU A 115 -18.71 11.31 9.93
CA LEU A 115 -17.40 10.80 10.36
C LEU A 115 -17.35 9.26 10.46
N GLY A 116 -18.50 8.57 10.34
CA GLY A 116 -18.58 7.11 10.30
C GLY A 116 -17.75 6.47 9.19
N TYR A 117 -17.42 7.20 8.12
CA TYR A 117 -16.51 6.72 7.07
C TYR A 117 -15.07 6.43 7.58
N LEU A 118 -14.69 6.89 8.77
CA LEU A 118 -13.38 6.57 9.38
C LEU A 118 -13.21 5.08 9.70
N VAL A 119 -14.30 4.30 9.79
CA VAL A 119 -14.25 2.83 9.92
C VAL A 119 -13.47 2.16 8.78
N VAL A 120 -13.32 2.82 7.64
CA VAL A 120 -12.57 2.29 6.48
C VAL A 120 -11.05 2.35 6.71
N VAL A 121 -10.56 3.20 7.61
CA VAL A 121 -9.12 3.47 7.80
C VAL A 121 -8.33 2.21 8.22
N PRO A 122 -8.76 1.40 9.23
CA PRO A 122 -8.05 0.18 9.60
C PRO A 122 -7.98 -0.85 8.46
N ILE A 123 -9.03 -0.94 7.64
CA ILE A 123 -9.08 -1.85 6.49
C ILE A 123 -8.04 -1.41 5.45
N VAL A 124 -8.01 -0.12 5.12
CA VAL A 124 -7.05 0.46 4.17
C VAL A 124 -5.62 0.29 4.67
N PHE A 125 -5.38 0.46 5.97
CA PHE A 125 -4.07 0.20 6.56
C PHE A 125 -3.61 -1.25 6.32
N VAL A 126 -4.48 -2.24 6.55
CA VAL A 126 -4.18 -3.66 6.26
C VAL A 126 -3.89 -3.89 4.79
N LEU A 127 -4.66 -3.28 3.89
CA LEU A 127 -4.43 -3.37 2.44
C LEU A 127 -3.07 -2.80 2.07
N TYR A 128 -2.70 -1.62 2.57
CA TYR A 128 -1.39 -1.01 2.31
C TYR A 128 -0.23 -1.85 2.86
N VAL A 129 -0.36 -2.41 4.06
CA VAL A 129 0.63 -3.35 4.60
C VAL A 129 0.80 -4.55 3.65
N THR A 130 -0.32 -5.12 3.20
CA THR A 130 -0.33 -6.27 2.29
C THR A 130 0.35 -5.94 0.96
N SER A 131 -0.03 -4.82 0.33
CA SER A 131 0.56 -4.29 -0.89
C SER A 131 2.06 -4.05 -0.75
N SER A 132 2.48 -3.41 0.34
CA SER A 132 3.89 -3.11 0.61
C SER A 132 4.73 -4.38 0.74
N LEU A 133 4.25 -5.40 1.48
CA LEU A 133 4.96 -6.67 1.63
C LEU A 133 5.01 -7.47 0.32
N LEU A 134 3.95 -7.43 -0.50
CA LEU A 134 3.95 -8.06 -1.82
C LEU A 134 5.02 -7.45 -2.73
N GLY A 135 5.16 -6.12 -2.72
CA GLY A 135 6.19 -5.41 -3.49
C GLY A 135 7.61 -5.85 -3.10
N ILE A 136 7.91 -5.87 -1.80
CA ILE A 136 9.22 -6.30 -1.27
C ILE A 136 9.51 -7.76 -1.61
N ARG A 137 8.52 -8.65 -1.46
CA ARG A 137 8.69 -10.07 -1.80
C ARG A 137 9.04 -10.25 -3.28
N GLY A 138 8.51 -9.40 -4.15
CA GLY A 138 8.83 -9.43 -5.57
C GLY A 138 10.27 -9.22 -5.87
N VAL A 139 10.78 -8.12 -5.36
CA VAL A 139 12.18 -7.75 -5.46
C VAL A 139 13.07 -8.87 -4.94
N LEU A 140 12.76 -9.37 -3.75
CA LEU A 140 13.55 -10.43 -3.13
C LEU A 140 13.54 -11.73 -3.94
N LYS A 141 12.54 -11.98 -4.79
CA LYS A 141 12.47 -13.19 -5.63
C LYS A 141 13.19 -13.03 -6.96
N SER A 142 13.43 -11.82 -7.42
CA SER A 142 14.10 -11.53 -8.68
C SER A 142 15.62 -11.60 -8.54
N PRO A 143 16.36 -11.99 -9.59
CA PRO A 143 17.81 -11.96 -9.59
C PRO A 143 18.35 -10.51 -9.46
N PRO A 144 19.44 -10.28 -8.69
CA PRO A 144 19.99 -8.93 -8.45
C PRO A 144 20.38 -8.19 -9.73
N ASP A 145 20.89 -8.92 -10.72
CA ASP A 145 21.50 -8.35 -11.95
C ASP A 145 20.47 -7.71 -12.89
N GLN A 146 19.17 -7.97 -12.70
CA GLN A 146 18.09 -7.36 -13.49
C GLN A 146 17.54 -6.06 -12.85
N MET A 147 18.09 -5.62 -11.71
CA MET A 147 17.51 -4.56 -10.89
C MET A 147 18.18 -3.19 -11.05
N ASP A 148 19.27 -3.08 -11.81
CA ASP A 148 19.93 -1.79 -12.07
C ASP A 148 19.06 -0.81 -12.88
N ASN A 149 18.10 -1.33 -13.65
CA ASN A 149 17.10 -0.52 -14.34
C ASN A 149 15.71 -0.66 -13.68
N PRO A 150 15.21 0.38 -13.00
CA PRO A 150 13.88 0.39 -12.39
C PRO A 150 12.74 0.04 -13.38
N ASN A 151 12.91 0.38 -14.66
CA ASN A 151 11.93 0.11 -15.71
C ASN A 151 11.91 -1.37 -16.13
N ALA A 152 13.02 -2.10 -15.96
CA ALA A 152 13.06 -3.55 -16.19
C ALA A 152 12.28 -4.30 -15.11
N PHE A 153 12.43 -3.88 -13.84
CA PHE A 153 11.65 -4.43 -12.72
C PHE A 153 10.14 -4.19 -12.88
N MET A 154 9.74 -3.01 -13.36
CA MET A 154 8.33 -2.68 -13.65
C MET A 154 7.69 -3.54 -14.76
N ARG A 155 8.50 -4.07 -15.69
CA ARG A 155 8.05 -4.92 -16.81
C ARG A 155 7.86 -6.41 -16.45
N THR A 156 8.24 -6.82 -15.24
CA THR A 156 8.19 -8.23 -14.86
C THR A 156 6.74 -8.68 -14.63
N LYS A 157 6.37 -9.88 -15.12
CA LYS A 157 5.06 -10.55 -14.86
C LYS A 157 4.66 -10.54 -13.38
N PHE A 158 5.65 -10.50 -12.49
CA PHE A 158 5.47 -10.42 -11.06
C PHE A 158 4.79 -9.12 -10.58
N VAL A 159 5.13 -7.96 -11.17
CA VAL A 159 4.52 -6.68 -10.79
C VAL A 159 3.03 -6.67 -11.16
N LEU A 160 2.70 -7.14 -12.36
CA LEU A 160 1.32 -7.26 -12.82
C LEU A 160 0.49 -8.19 -11.92
N LEU A 161 1.04 -9.36 -11.56
CA LEU A 161 0.35 -10.29 -10.66
C LEU A 161 0.06 -9.65 -9.29
N ASN A 162 1.04 -8.94 -8.72
CA ASN A 162 0.83 -8.24 -7.46
C ASN A 162 -0.22 -7.14 -7.55
N GLN A 163 -0.25 -6.40 -8.67
CA GLN A 163 -1.27 -5.38 -8.90
C GLN A 163 -2.66 -5.99 -8.97
N VAL A 164 -2.84 -7.10 -9.71
CA VAL A 164 -4.12 -7.82 -9.79
C VAL A 164 -4.57 -8.30 -8.41
N ILE A 165 -3.66 -8.87 -7.61
CA ILE A 165 -3.98 -9.29 -6.23
C ILE A 165 -4.39 -8.08 -5.38
N CYS A 166 -3.64 -6.99 -5.43
CA CYS A 166 -3.95 -5.77 -4.66
C CYS A 166 -5.29 -5.16 -5.09
N MET A 167 -5.57 -5.11 -6.39
CA MET A 167 -6.84 -4.64 -6.91
C MET A 167 -8.00 -5.52 -6.46
N ALA A 168 -7.87 -6.85 -6.58
CA ALA A 168 -8.91 -7.79 -6.15
C ALA A 168 -9.21 -7.67 -4.66
N LEU A 169 -8.18 -7.56 -3.81
CA LEU A 169 -8.34 -7.36 -2.36
C LEU A 169 -8.96 -6.00 -2.05
N SER A 170 -8.55 -4.94 -2.76
CA SER A 170 -9.11 -3.59 -2.57
C SER A 170 -10.58 -3.55 -2.96
N PHE A 171 -10.93 -4.14 -4.10
CA PHE A 171 -12.32 -4.28 -4.54
C PHE A 171 -13.14 -5.08 -3.53
N GLY A 172 -12.70 -6.28 -3.15
CA GLY A 172 -13.42 -7.15 -2.23
C GLY A 172 -13.57 -6.55 -0.82
N ALA A 173 -12.61 -5.78 -0.33
CA ALA A 173 -12.67 -5.17 0.98
C ALA A 173 -13.48 -3.86 1.00
N ILE A 174 -13.27 -2.98 0.00
CA ILE A 174 -13.81 -1.62 0.00
C ILE A 174 -15.16 -1.54 -0.71
N MET A 175 -15.36 -2.20 -1.85
CA MET A 175 -16.59 -2.08 -2.65
C MET A 175 -17.85 -2.50 -1.86
N PRO A 176 -17.87 -3.64 -1.14
CA PRO A 176 -19.06 -4.02 -0.38
C PRO A 176 -19.35 -3.05 0.78
N LEU A 177 -18.29 -2.59 1.46
CA LEU A 177 -18.39 -1.65 2.57
C LEU A 177 -18.94 -0.30 2.11
N THR A 178 -18.47 0.16 0.96
CA THR A 178 -18.92 1.41 0.34
C THR A 178 -20.37 1.35 -0.13
N MET A 179 -20.82 0.20 -0.67
CA MET A 179 -22.23 -0.02 -1.02
C MET A 179 -23.16 0.00 0.21
N ILE A 180 -22.73 -0.59 1.33
CA ILE A 180 -23.47 -0.53 2.60
C ILE A 180 -23.59 0.91 3.08
N LEU A 181 -22.48 1.66 3.09
CA LEU A 181 -22.46 3.04 3.58
C LEU A 181 -23.30 4.00 2.71
N ARG A 182 -23.46 3.70 1.43
CA ARG A 182 -24.36 4.41 0.52
C ARG A 182 -25.84 4.05 0.72
N GLY A 183 -26.15 3.05 1.55
CA GLY A 183 -27.51 2.54 1.74
C GLY A 183 -28.04 1.71 0.58
N ALA A 184 -27.16 1.18 -0.28
CA ALA A 184 -27.56 0.45 -1.50
C ALA A 184 -27.96 -1.02 -1.24
N ALA A 185 -27.80 -1.52 -0.01
CA ALA A 185 -28.12 -2.90 0.34
C ALA A 185 -28.87 -2.95 1.68
N GLU A 186 -30.05 -3.57 1.67
CA GLU A 186 -30.89 -3.76 2.86
C GLU A 186 -31.03 -5.25 3.23
N GLY A 187 -31.32 -5.53 4.51
CA GLY A 187 -31.61 -6.87 5.01
C GLY A 187 -30.45 -7.86 4.84
N THR A 188 -30.71 -8.99 4.17
CA THR A 188 -29.73 -10.06 3.95
C THR A 188 -28.58 -9.65 3.01
N GLY A 189 -28.80 -8.67 2.13
CA GLY A 189 -27.78 -8.17 1.20
C GLY A 189 -26.64 -7.45 1.92
N SER A 190 -26.94 -6.66 2.95
CA SER A 190 -25.92 -5.93 3.73
C SER A 190 -25.05 -6.88 4.55
N VAL A 191 -25.64 -7.94 5.11
CA VAL A 191 -24.91 -9.00 5.83
C VAL A 191 -23.94 -9.71 4.90
N LEU A 192 -24.38 -10.09 3.70
CA LEU A 192 -23.53 -10.77 2.72
C LEU A 192 -22.38 -9.87 2.24
N MET A 193 -22.65 -8.60 1.96
CA MET A 193 -21.60 -7.62 1.60
C MET A 193 -20.58 -7.42 2.73
N LEU A 194 -21.04 -7.38 3.98
CA LEU A 194 -20.16 -7.26 5.14
C LEU A 194 -19.28 -8.50 5.30
N LEU A 195 -19.84 -9.70 5.10
CA LEU A 195 -19.08 -10.95 5.11
C LEU A 195 -18.01 -10.99 4.00
N ILE A 196 -18.32 -10.52 2.79
CA ILE A 196 -17.34 -10.43 1.69
C ILE A 196 -16.20 -9.46 2.06
N SER A 197 -16.53 -8.30 2.63
CA SER A 197 -15.53 -7.33 3.08
C SER A 197 -14.62 -7.93 4.15
N LEU A 198 -15.20 -8.54 5.19
CA LEU A 198 -14.44 -9.19 6.27
C LEU A 198 -13.58 -10.36 5.76
N ALA A 199 -14.12 -11.19 4.86
CA ALA A 199 -13.37 -12.28 4.25
C ALA A 199 -12.18 -11.75 3.44
N SER A 200 -12.36 -10.68 2.68
CA SER A 200 -11.29 -10.04 1.90
C SER A 200 -10.19 -9.48 2.81
N VAL A 201 -10.57 -8.87 3.93
CA VAL A 201 -9.62 -8.39 4.95
C VAL A 201 -8.90 -9.55 5.62
N ALA A 202 -9.59 -10.64 5.96
CA ALA A 202 -9.00 -11.84 6.53
C ALA A 202 -7.97 -12.48 5.57
N VAL A 203 -8.30 -12.56 4.29
CA VAL A 203 -7.37 -13.02 3.25
C VAL A 203 -6.17 -12.07 3.13
N ALA A 204 -6.38 -10.75 3.18
CA ALA A 204 -5.29 -9.78 3.16
C ALA A 204 -4.35 -9.96 4.38
N LEU A 205 -4.89 -10.15 5.57
CA LEU A 205 -4.12 -10.44 6.79
C LEU A 205 -3.32 -11.74 6.65
N PHE A 206 -3.94 -12.80 6.13
CA PHE A 206 -3.27 -14.08 5.90
C PHE A 206 -2.11 -13.94 4.90
N ILE A 207 -2.35 -13.26 3.78
CA ILE A 207 -1.34 -12.95 2.76
C ILE A 207 -0.21 -12.13 3.38
N SER A 208 -0.53 -11.07 4.13
CA SER A 208 0.42 -10.22 4.84
C SER A 208 1.32 -11.03 5.78
N PHE A 209 0.71 -11.85 6.64
CA PHE A 209 1.43 -12.70 7.58
C PHE A 209 2.36 -13.71 6.89
N PHE A 210 1.87 -14.37 5.84
CA PHE A 210 2.66 -15.33 5.08
C PHE A 210 3.83 -14.68 4.34
N ASN A 211 3.61 -13.50 3.76
CA ASN A 211 4.65 -12.70 3.13
C ASN A 211 5.70 -12.24 4.14
N TYR A 212 5.28 -11.73 5.29
CA TYR A 212 6.18 -11.33 6.37
C TYR A 212 7.07 -12.49 6.83
N ARG A 213 6.49 -13.68 7.04
CA ARG A 213 7.26 -14.89 7.39
C ARG A 213 8.24 -15.27 6.29
N ARG A 214 7.83 -15.26 5.02
CA ARG A 214 8.71 -15.58 3.89
C ARG A 214 9.86 -14.59 3.73
N ILE A 215 9.58 -13.29 3.84
CA ILE A 215 10.58 -12.22 3.80
C ILE A 215 11.57 -12.41 4.96
N SER A 216 11.07 -12.60 6.18
CA SER A 216 11.91 -12.79 7.38
C SER A 216 12.83 -14.03 7.27
N ARG A 217 12.33 -15.15 6.74
CA ARG A 217 13.16 -16.34 6.48
C ARG A 217 14.23 -16.07 5.44
N LYS A 218 13.88 -15.40 4.34
CA LYS A 218 14.84 -15.09 3.28
C LYS A 218 15.93 -14.14 3.77
N ILE A 219 15.60 -13.17 4.61
CA ILE A 219 16.57 -12.26 5.24
C ILE A 219 17.53 -13.02 6.17
N LYS A 220 17.05 -14.01 6.94
CA LYS A 220 17.92 -14.82 7.80
C LYS A 220 18.92 -15.68 7.02
N ASN A 221 18.57 -16.02 5.78
CA ASN A 221 19.39 -16.84 4.90
C ASN A 221 20.34 -16.02 4.00
N ILE A 222 20.24 -14.68 4.04
CA ILE A 222 21.10 -13.73 3.31
C ILE A 222 22.11 -13.17 4.30
#